data_AF-F3PYQ9-F1
#
_entry.id   AF-F3PYQ9-F1
#
_cell.length_a   1.000
_cell.length_b   1.000
_cell.length_c   1.000
_cell.angle_alpha   90.00
_cell.angle_beta   90.00
_cell.angle_gamma   90.00
#
_symmetry.space_group_name_H-M   'P 1'
#
loop_
_entity.id
_entity.type
_entity.pdbx_description
1 polymer ?
#
loop_
_entity_poly.entity_id
_entity_poly.type
_entity_poly.pdbx_seq_one_letter_code
_entity_poly.pdbx_strand_id
1 'polypeptide(L)'
;MGRKEEYKLQNEQFLERLRTEEGINELPCGIFYRVLEEGRDGPVPRLNSIVSVHYKGTLINGREFDNSWKRNCPEAFRLNEVIEGWQIALQRMRPGSRWIIYIPYTMGYGTRSSGPIPAYSTLIFDVELLSIS
;
A
#
# COMPACT_ATOMS: atom_id res chain seq x y z
N MET A 1 13.50 -0.34 -26.40
CA MET A 1 12.37 -0.16 -25.46
C MET A 1 12.47 1.26 -24.90
N GLY A 2 11.36 2.01 -24.80
CA GLY A 2 11.40 3.35 -24.22
C GLY A 2 11.55 3.30 -22.70
N ARG A 3 12.21 4.28 -22.06
CA ARG A 3 12.43 4.31 -20.60
C ARG A 3 11.15 4.13 -19.78
N LYS A 4 10.02 4.65 -20.27
CA LYS A 4 8.70 4.49 -19.61
C LYS A 4 8.20 3.04 -19.65
N GLU A 5 8.39 2.35 -20.76
CA GLU A 5 7.96 0.97 -20.94
C GLU A 5 8.85 0.00 -20.15
N GLU A 6 10.16 0.27 -20.13
CA GLU A 6 11.10 -0.47 -19.28
C GLU A 6 10.75 -0.31 -17.79
N TYR A 7 10.46 0.92 -17.34
CA TYR A 7 10.02 1.16 -15.97
C TYR A 7 8.72 0.42 -15.64
N LYS A 8 7.73 0.48 -16.53
CA LYS A 8 6.47 -0.28 -16.36
C LYS A 8 6.74 -1.78 -16.23
N LEU A 9 7.53 -2.35 -17.14
CA LEU A 9 7.87 -3.77 -17.12
C LEU A 9 8.59 -4.17 -15.83
N GLN A 10 9.51 -3.35 -15.33
CA GLN A 10 10.20 -3.60 -14.05
C GLN A 10 9.22 -3.68 -12.88
N ASN A 11 8.18 -2.84 -12.86
CA ASN A 11 7.15 -2.83 -11.82
C ASN A 11 6.22 -4.05 -11.91
N GLU A 12 5.87 -4.47 -13.13
CA GLU A 12 5.06 -5.68 -13.36
C GLU A 12 5.85 -6.95 -12.97
N GLN A 13 7.11 -7.06 -13.40
CA GLN A 13 7.99 -8.17 -13.03
C GLN A 13 8.31 -8.24 -11.53
N PHE A 14 8.32 -7.10 -10.84
CA PHE A 14 8.45 -7.08 -9.39
C PHE A 14 7.27 -7.77 -8.71
N LEU A 15 6.04 -7.49 -9.14
CA LEU A 15 4.83 -8.11 -8.59
C LEU A 15 4.74 -9.60 -8.93
N GLU A 16 5.12 -10.01 -10.14
CA GLU A 16 5.13 -11.43 -10.50
C GLU A 16 6.11 -12.25 -9.64
N ARG A 17 7.26 -11.67 -9.29
CA ARG A 17 8.20 -12.31 -8.36
C ARG A 17 7.61 -12.45 -6.96
N LEU A 18 6.95 -11.40 -6.45
CA LEU A 18 6.32 -11.41 -5.13
C LEU A 18 5.29 -12.51 -4.97
N ARG A 19 4.53 -12.85 -6.02
CA ARG A 19 3.52 -13.94 -5.97
C ARG A 19 4.13 -15.29 -5.55
N THR A 20 5.40 -15.52 -5.87
CA THR A 20 6.11 -16.77 -5.54
C THR A 20 6.92 -16.70 -4.25
N GLU A 21 6.97 -15.54 -3.60
CA GLU A 21 7.77 -15.35 -2.39
C GLU A 21 7.02 -15.84 -1.14
N GLU A 22 7.74 -16.51 -0.24
CA GLU A 22 7.15 -17.02 1.00
C GLU A 22 6.65 -15.87 1.89
N GLY A 23 5.50 -16.09 2.55
CA GLY A 23 4.88 -15.10 3.43
C GLY A 23 4.19 -13.93 2.70
N ILE A 24 4.13 -13.96 1.36
CA ILE A 24 3.29 -13.05 0.57
C ILE A 24 1.89 -13.64 0.42
N ASN A 25 0.89 -12.81 0.69
CA ASN A 25 -0.52 -13.12 0.52
C ASN A 25 -1.11 -12.24 -0.59
N GLU A 26 -2.10 -12.74 -1.32
CA GLU A 26 -2.77 -12.03 -2.42
C GLU A 26 -4.16 -11.55 -1.99
N LEU A 27 -4.49 -10.33 -2.39
CA LEU A 27 -5.80 -9.70 -2.29
C LEU A 27 -6.36 -9.49 -3.71
N PRO A 28 -7.66 -9.16 -3.84
CA PRO A 28 -8.24 -8.83 -5.12
C PRO A 28 -7.41 -7.79 -5.89
N CYS A 29 -7.49 -7.87 -7.22
CA CYS A 29 -6.90 -6.88 -8.13
C CYS A 29 -5.37 -6.80 -8.10
N GLY A 30 -4.70 -7.90 -7.78
CA GLY A 30 -3.24 -8.01 -7.84
C GLY A 30 -2.52 -7.24 -6.74
N ILE A 31 -3.21 -6.95 -5.64
CA ILE A 31 -2.61 -6.38 -4.44
C ILE A 31 -2.00 -7.53 -3.65
N PHE A 32 -0.78 -7.34 -3.17
CA PHE A 32 -0.13 -8.31 -2.30
C PHE A 32 0.14 -7.70 -0.93
N TYR A 33 0.30 -8.53 0.08
CA TYR A 33 0.73 -8.08 1.39
C TYR A 33 1.53 -9.13 2.15
N ARG A 34 2.32 -8.65 3.10
CA ARG A 34 3.01 -9.45 4.12
C ARG A 34 2.58 -8.94 5.48
N VAL A 35 2.17 -9.86 6.35
CA VAL A 35 1.90 -9.53 7.75
C VAL A 35 3.23 -9.41 8.49
N LEU A 36 3.47 -8.27 9.14
CA LEU A 36 4.58 -8.10 10.08
C LEU A 36 4.11 -8.29 11.52
N GLU A 37 2.95 -7.71 11.85
CA GLU A 37 2.31 -7.85 13.16
C GLU A 37 0.82 -8.10 12.96
N GLU A 38 0.31 -9.10 13.67
CA GLU A 38 -1.12 -9.40 13.71
C GLU A 38 -1.86 -8.37 14.56
N GLY A 39 -3.06 -8.00 14.11
CA GLY A 39 -3.90 -7.06 14.86
C GLY A 39 -4.59 -7.73 16.04
N ARG A 40 -5.20 -6.89 16.88
CA ARG A 40 -6.06 -7.36 17.97
C ARG A 40 -7.43 -7.79 17.44
N ASP A 41 -8.14 -8.61 18.19
CA ASP A 41 -9.55 -8.88 17.90
C ASP A 41 -10.35 -7.58 17.90
N GLY A 42 -11.21 -7.40 16.89
CA GLY A 42 -11.95 -6.16 16.69
C GLY A 42 -12.50 -6.02 15.28
N PRO A 43 -13.32 -4.99 15.02
CA PRO A 43 -13.86 -4.75 13.68
C PRO A 43 -12.75 -4.39 12.70
N VAL A 44 -13.01 -4.68 11.42
CA VAL A 44 -12.23 -4.13 10.31
C VAL A 44 -12.88 -2.83 9.80
N PRO A 45 -12.12 -1.90 9.18
CA PRO A 45 -12.67 -0.68 8.60
C PRO A 45 -13.72 -0.98 7.53
N ARG A 46 -14.67 -0.05 7.35
CA ARG A 46 -15.54 0.02 6.16
C ARG A 46 -15.10 1.18 5.28
N LEU A 47 -15.56 1.23 4.03
CA LEU A 47 -15.20 2.32 3.10
C LEU A 47 -15.49 3.72 3.66
N ASN A 48 -16.54 3.89 4.47
CA ASN A 48 -16.88 5.17 5.09
C ASN A 48 -16.19 5.43 6.45
N SER A 49 -15.39 4.49 6.94
CA SER A 49 -14.64 4.65 8.19
C SER A 49 -13.54 5.68 8.03
N ILE A 50 -13.20 6.32 9.15
CA ILE A 50 -11.93 7.03 9.30
C ILE A 50 -10.93 6.06 9.93
N VAL A 51 -9.74 5.97 9.34
CA VAL A 51 -8.65 5.15 9.86
C VAL A 51 -7.51 6.05 10.31
N SER A 52 -6.93 5.75 11.47
CA SER A 52 -5.69 6.37 11.92
C SER A 52 -4.55 5.39 11.69
N VAL A 53 -3.53 5.80 10.95
CA VAL A 53 -2.42 4.93 10.57
C VAL A 53 -1.08 5.61 10.79
N HIS A 54 -0.06 4.79 11.05
CA HIS A 54 1.29 5.12 10.64
C HIS A 54 1.62 4.40 9.34
N TYR A 55 2.36 5.07 8.46
CA TYR A 55 2.83 4.48 7.22
C TYR A 55 4.12 5.11 6.67
N LYS A 56 4.76 4.36 5.77
CA LYS A 56 5.88 4.76 4.92
C LYS A 56 5.65 4.20 3.52
N GLY A 57 5.60 5.09 2.54
CA GLY A 57 5.47 4.76 1.12
C GLY A 57 6.81 4.85 0.39
N THR A 58 7.17 3.78 -0.33
CA THR A 58 8.36 3.71 -1.18
C THR A 58 8.04 3.17 -2.57
N LEU A 59 8.87 3.50 -3.55
CA LEU A 59 8.87 2.85 -4.86
C LEU A 59 9.67 1.53 -4.81
N ILE A 60 9.57 0.69 -5.84
CA ILE A 60 10.30 -0.59 -5.93
C ILE A 60 11.84 -0.45 -5.88
N ASN A 61 12.36 0.75 -6.16
CA ASN A 61 13.79 1.06 -6.05
C ASN A 61 14.20 1.55 -4.65
N GLY A 62 13.30 1.50 -3.67
CA GLY A 62 13.55 1.94 -2.29
C GLY A 62 13.40 3.45 -2.07
N ARG A 63 13.14 4.26 -3.11
CA ARG A 63 12.93 5.70 -2.92
C ARG A 63 11.65 5.95 -2.14
N GLU A 64 11.81 6.54 -0.96
CA GLU A 64 10.69 7.03 -0.14
C GLU A 64 10.03 8.25 -0.80
N PHE A 65 8.70 8.26 -0.80
CA PHE A 65 7.92 9.40 -1.26
C PHE A 65 7.05 10.01 -0.16
N ASP A 66 6.71 9.24 0.89
CA ASP A 66 5.95 9.72 2.03
C ASP A 66 6.24 8.87 3.27
N ASN A 67 6.24 9.48 4.46
CA ASN A 67 6.56 8.82 5.73
C ASN A 67 6.01 9.59 6.94
N SER A 68 4.96 9.05 7.57
CA SER A 68 4.35 9.61 8.77
C SER A 68 5.22 9.50 10.03
N TRP A 69 6.05 8.46 10.16
CA TRP A 69 6.94 8.30 11.33
C TRP A 69 7.98 9.41 11.39
N LYS A 70 8.48 9.88 10.23
CA LYS A 70 9.39 11.06 10.18
C LYS A 70 8.71 12.34 10.65
N ARG A 71 7.38 12.43 10.55
CA ARG A 71 6.58 13.55 11.05
C ARG A 71 6.21 13.40 12.53
N ASN A 72 6.50 12.26 13.17
CA ASN A 72 6.10 11.91 14.54
C ASN A 72 4.59 12.10 14.80
N CYS A 73 3.75 11.94 13.77
CA CYS A 73 2.32 12.14 13.86
C CYS A 73 1.60 11.10 12.99
N PRO A 74 0.71 10.26 13.55
CA PRO A 74 -0.18 9.43 12.76
C PRO A 74 -1.06 10.26 11.85
N GLU A 75 -1.47 9.68 10.74
CA GLU A 75 -2.33 10.35 9.77
C GLU A 75 -3.72 9.71 9.76
N ALA A 76 -4.75 10.56 9.70
CA ALA A 76 -6.14 10.13 9.68
C ALA A 76 -6.71 10.31 8.28
N PHE A 77 -7.26 9.24 7.72
CA PHE A 77 -7.83 9.23 6.38
C PHE A 77 -9.26 8.73 6.41
N ARG A 78 -10.16 9.31 5.61
CA ARG A 78 -11.39 8.61 5.22
C ARG A 78 -11.02 7.55 4.20
N LEU A 79 -11.43 6.32 4.43
CA LEU A 79 -10.95 5.20 3.62
C LEU A 79 -11.37 5.35 2.14
N ASN A 80 -12.57 5.83 1.87
CA ASN A 80 -13.05 6.11 0.50
C ASN A 80 -12.38 7.29 -0.22
N GLU A 81 -11.48 8.04 0.43
CA GLU A 81 -10.77 9.19 -0.15
C GLU A 81 -9.29 8.88 -0.47
N VAL A 82 -8.82 7.66 -0.17
CA VAL A 82 -7.46 7.20 -0.53
C VAL A 82 -7.47 6.27 -1.75
N ILE A 83 -6.28 5.93 -2.25
CA ILE A 83 -6.13 5.02 -3.40
C ILE A 83 -6.85 3.68 -3.18
N GLU A 84 -7.39 3.10 -4.25
CA GLU A 84 -8.20 1.87 -4.19
C GLU A 84 -7.44 0.69 -3.55
N GLY A 85 -6.12 0.62 -3.73
CA GLY A 85 -5.30 -0.41 -3.08
C GLY A 85 -5.33 -0.34 -1.55
N TRP A 86 -5.34 0.87 -0.98
CA TRP A 86 -5.53 1.06 0.46
C TRP A 86 -6.95 0.70 0.89
N GLN A 87 -7.96 1.06 0.10
CA GLN A 87 -9.35 0.70 0.37
C GLN A 87 -9.52 -0.81 0.49
N ILE A 88 -8.93 -1.59 -0.42
CA ILE A 88 -9.02 -3.05 -0.39
C ILE A 88 -8.22 -3.63 0.78
N ALA A 89 -6.97 -3.19 0.97
CA ALA A 89 -6.09 -3.77 1.98
C ALA A 89 -6.52 -3.46 3.41
N LEU A 90 -6.85 -2.20 3.72
CA LEU A 90 -7.19 -1.81 5.09
C LEU A 90 -8.50 -2.42 5.57
N GLN A 91 -9.46 -2.70 4.69
CA GLN A 91 -10.67 -3.47 5.03
C GLN A 91 -10.39 -4.92 5.44
N ARG A 92 -9.14 -5.39 5.35
CA ARG A 92 -8.67 -6.70 5.83
C ARG A 92 -7.78 -6.60 7.07
N MET A 93 -7.39 -5.40 7.47
CA MET A 93 -6.55 -5.16 8.63
C MET A 93 -7.39 -4.88 9.88
N ARG A 94 -6.87 -5.28 11.04
CA ARG A 94 -7.47 -4.95 12.34
C ARG A 94 -6.59 -3.91 13.06
N PRO A 95 -7.13 -3.13 14.00
CA PRO A 95 -6.31 -2.26 14.84
C PRO A 95 -5.17 -3.03 15.52
N GLY A 96 -3.97 -2.45 15.50
CA GLY A 96 -2.71 -3.06 15.90
C GLY A 96 -2.00 -3.87 14.81
N SER A 97 -2.63 -4.12 13.66
CA SER A 97 -1.95 -4.81 12.55
C SER A 97 -0.89 -3.92 11.92
N ARG A 98 0.25 -4.53 11.57
CA ARG A 98 1.27 -3.90 10.74
C ARG A 98 1.62 -4.75 9.54
N TRP A 99 1.40 -4.24 8.33
CA TRP A 99 1.61 -4.98 7.08
C TRP A 99 2.56 -4.22 6.15
N ILE A 100 3.30 -4.96 5.32
CA ILE A 100 3.80 -4.43 4.06
C ILE A 100 2.75 -4.70 2.99
N ILE A 101 2.33 -3.68 2.26
CA ILE A 101 1.30 -3.76 1.20
C ILE A 101 1.95 -3.34 -0.12
N TYR A 102 1.77 -4.17 -1.15
CA TYR A 102 2.29 -3.96 -2.50
C TYR A 102 1.11 -3.70 -3.44
N ILE A 103 1.08 -2.51 -4.02
CA ILE A 103 -0.06 -2.01 -4.78
C ILE A 103 0.35 -1.79 -6.23
N PRO A 104 -0.26 -2.51 -7.20
CA PRO A 104 0.00 -2.28 -8.61
C PRO A 104 -0.45 -0.87 -9.02
N TYR A 105 0.14 -0.32 -10.08
CA TYR A 105 -0.20 1.03 -10.54
C TYR A 105 -1.70 1.20 -10.85
N THR A 106 -2.38 0.14 -11.29
CA THR A 106 -3.82 0.11 -11.56
C THR A 106 -4.68 0.36 -10.32
N MET A 107 -4.13 0.09 -9.13
CA MET A 107 -4.77 0.33 -7.81
C MET A 107 -4.09 1.45 -7.02
N GLY A 108 -3.16 2.17 -7.65
CA GLY A 108 -2.45 3.33 -7.10
C GLY A 108 -2.73 4.59 -7.92
N TYR A 109 -1.68 5.20 -8.48
CA TYR A 109 -1.78 6.46 -9.25
C TYR A 109 -1.88 6.27 -10.78
N GLY A 110 -1.95 5.03 -11.25
CA GLY A 110 -2.25 4.73 -12.65
C GLY A 110 -1.15 5.07 -13.65
N THR A 111 -1.58 5.57 -14.81
CA THR A 111 -0.72 5.80 -15.99
C THR A 111 -0.13 7.22 -16.07
N ARG A 112 -0.39 8.03 -15.04
CA ARG A 112 0.07 9.41 -14.87
C ARG A 112 0.99 9.51 -13.65
N SER A 113 1.89 10.49 -13.67
CA SER A 113 2.71 10.79 -12.49
C SER A 113 1.91 11.58 -11.46
N SER A 114 2.22 11.39 -10.18
CA SER A 114 1.63 12.12 -9.05
C SER A 114 2.76 12.59 -8.12
N GLY A 115 3.05 13.89 -8.12
CA GLY A 115 4.17 14.46 -7.35
C GLY A 115 5.49 13.69 -7.59
N PRO A 116 6.10 13.09 -6.56
CA PRO A 116 7.34 12.31 -6.69
C PRO A 116 7.12 10.88 -7.23
N ILE A 117 5.90 10.48 -7.61
CA ILE A 117 5.58 9.12 -8.05
C ILE A 117 5.47 9.08 -9.57
N PRO A 118 6.34 8.35 -10.29
CA PRO A 118 6.23 8.18 -11.73
C PRO A 118 4.93 7.46 -12.17
N ALA A 119 4.58 7.61 -13.45
CA ALA A 119 3.52 6.79 -14.05
C ALA A 119 3.90 5.30 -14.02
N TYR A 120 2.91 4.41 -13.85
CA TYR A 120 3.08 2.95 -13.80
C TYR A 120 3.86 2.42 -12.60
N SER A 121 4.01 3.20 -11.53
CA SER A 121 4.69 2.74 -10.31
C SER A 121 3.85 1.74 -9.54
N THR A 122 4.47 0.62 -9.18
CA THR A 122 4.08 -0.21 -8.04
C THR A 122 4.49 0.51 -6.76
N LEU A 123 3.56 0.62 -5.82
CA LEU A 123 3.77 1.28 -4.54
C LEU A 123 3.96 0.24 -3.45
N ILE A 124 4.91 0.48 -2.55
CA ILE A 124 5.15 -0.36 -1.39
C ILE A 124 4.87 0.48 -0.15
N PHE A 125 3.95 0.02 0.68
CA PHE A 125 3.60 0.69 1.92
C PHE A 125 3.88 -0.20 3.12
N ASP A 126 4.68 0.27 4.06
CA ASP A 126 4.70 -0.25 5.43
C ASP A 126 3.61 0.50 6.19
N VAL A 127 2.57 -0.19 6.67
CA VAL A 127 1.38 0.41 7.29
C VAL A 127 1.08 -0.26 8.61
N GLU A 128 0.91 0.55 9.64
CA GLU A 128 0.40 0.18 10.96
C GLU A 128 -0.99 0.82 11.15
N LEU A 129 -2.02 0.00 11.33
CA LEU A 129 -3.38 0.46 11.60
C LEU A 129 -3.58 0.68 13.10
N LEU A 130 -3.73 1.92 13.55
CA LEU A 130 -3.81 2.25 14.97
C LEU A 130 -5.24 2.18 15.49
N SER A 131 -6.20 2.78 14.77
CA SER A 131 -7.60 2.86 15.19
C SER A 131 -8.55 3.10 14.01
N ILE A 132 -9.84 2.90 14.28
CA ILE A 132 -10.95 3.05 13.34
C ILE A 132 -12.05 3.87 14.04
N SER A 133 -12.65 4.82 13.33
CA SER A 133 -13.81 5.59 13.76
C SER A 133 -14.91 5.69 12.71
#